data_AF-A0A7Y0LWH3-F1
#
_entry.id   AF-A0A7Y0LWH3-F1
#
_cell.length_a   1.000
_cell.length_b   1.000
_cell.length_c   1.000
_cell.angle_alpha   90.00
_cell.angle_beta   90.00
_cell.angle_gamma   90.00
#
_symmetry.space_group_name_H-M   'P 1'
#
loop_
_entity.id
_entity.type
_entity.pdbx_description
1 polymer ?
#
loop_
_entity_poly.entity_id
_entity_poly.type
_entity_poly.pdbx_seq_one_letter_code
_entity_poly.pdbx_strand_id
1 'polypeptide(L)'
;MKKSLLALGGLGLGVVPAVALLTALTLGATTSACITTSAGGALADSAPVPAPARAWVAATKAACPDLPETWIAAVMAQESGFSPDAYADDVNGGTWGLFQLNASIWQAAYGHPWSADLDRNGQWDVRDPDIHATVAGTYLCTRLNGVRQIRAEHPDWASSALPELDALIIAHNAGESRLRTYPALPAITARFITTVNDRVTAWAVDTTSGAAEEPLDPAPAPAPTNAPVPAAPRPPEAVVGTGCLPQLGADSSAVVVPDNSTSDVATGVRTALSYVGVSSGWRQLCDRLACRAYGYATSGYPSAKAHWAQMVATGRARPGDRCPPLGSFVYWNTGRPFGHVSIVVQADPGCDADKILVTANEVFDAATGNQGGVYLLSFARLDAMYLRGTGYIGWSTPVCQGALLPTGTVHPAPSGR
;
A
#
# COMPACT_ATOMS: atom_id res chain seq x y z
N MET A 1 79.17 6.37 22.47
CA MET A 1 79.79 5.79 23.68
C MET A 1 78.70 5.51 24.71
N LYS A 2 78.70 4.28 25.26
CA LYS A 2 78.27 3.84 26.61
C LYS A 2 76.91 4.34 27.15
N LYS A 3 75.91 3.44 27.32
CA LYS A 3 75.65 2.59 28.53
C LYS A 3 75.25 3.45 29.74
N SER A 4 74.22 3.22 30.55
CA SER A 4 73.32 2.07 30.81
C SER A 4 72.47 2.41 32.06
N LEU A 5 71.25 1.82 32.18
CA LEU A 5 70.62 1.17 33.37
C LEU A 5 70.40 2.01 34.67
N LEU A 6 69.33 1.93 35.50
CA LEU A 6 68.38 0.90 35.98
C LEU A 6 67.08 1.61 36.50
N ALA A 7 65.85 1.10 36.29
CA ALA A 7 65.04 0.23 37.18
C ALA A 7 64.85 0.77 38.63
N LEU A 8 63.66 0.85 39.26
CA LEU A 8 62.67 -0.22 39.50
C LEU A 8 61.39 0.35 40.17
N GLY A 9 60.27 -0.37 40.01
CA GLY A 9 59.08 -0.35 40.88
C GLY A 9 57.79 0.01 40.15
N GLY A 10 56.74 -0.79 40.04
CA GLY A 10 56.43 -2.11 40.59
C GLY A 10 54.91 -2.30 40.51
N LEU A 11 54.47 -3.39 39.86
CA LEU A 11 53.20 -4.11 40.02
C LEU A 11 51.86 -3.36 39.96
N GLY A 12 51.16 -3.55 38.83
CA GLY A 12 49.70 -3.42 38.72
C GLY A 12 49.21 -4.26 37.54
N LEU A 13 48.85 -5.52 37.84
CA LEU A 13 48.33 -6.50 36.89
C LEU A 13 47.04 -6.03 36.21
N GLY A 14 47.00 -6.20 34.88
CA GLY A 14 45.82 -6.05 34.04
C GLY A 14 46.11 -6.51 32.61
N VAL A 15 46.33 -7.81 32.44
CA VAL A 15 46.48 -8.46 31.13
C VAL A 15 45.10 -8.73 30.54
N VAL A 16 44.75 -8.09 29.42
CA VAL A 16 44.01 -8.71 28.29
C VAL A 16 44.50 -8.02 26.99
N PRO A 17 44.80 -8.78 25.92
CA PRO A 17 45.65 -8.34 24.82
C PRO A 17 44.87 -7.72 23.65
N ALA A 18 45.63 -7.08 22.77
CA ALA A 18 45.20 -6.61 21.47
C ALA A 18 45.12 -7.76 20.43
N VAL A 19 44.18 -7.59 19.49
CA VAL A 19 44.11 -8.14 18.12
C VAL A 19 43.72 -9.62 17.92
N ALA A 20 42.55 -9.85 17.32
CA ALA A 20 42.36 -10.75 16.18
C ALA A 20 41.11 -10.39 15.36
N LEU A 21 41.20 -10.64 14.06
CA LEU A 21 40.40 -10.14 12.93
C LEU A 21 39.01 -10.79 12.72
N LEU A 22 38.19 -10.08 11.93
CA LEU A 22 37.16 -10.54 10.96
C LEU A 22 35.92 -11.29 11.47
N THR A 23 34.75 -10.65 11.37
CA THR A 23 33.69 -11.01 10.40
C THR A 23 32.60 -9.93 10.38
N ALA A 24 32.29 -9.47 9.18
CA ALA A 24 31.15 -8.63 8.86
C ALA A 24 29.84 -9.40 9.07
N LEU A 25 28.75 -8.71 9.44
CA LEU A 25 27.39 -8.90 8.92
C LEU A 25 26.44 -7.88 9.58
N THR A 26 26.11 -6.85 8.80
CA THR A 26 24.75 -6.30 8.65
C THR A 26 23.89 -6.12 9.90
N LEU A 27 24.05 -4.99 10.59
CA LEU A 27 23.00 -4.37 11.41
C LEU A 27 22.51 -3.11 10.68
N GLY A 28 21.72 -3.32 9.64
CA GLY A 28 21.17 -2.22 8.82
C GLY A 28 20.08 -2.66 7.85
N ALA A 29 19.44 -3.81 8.10
CA ALA A 29 18.48 -4.40 7.18
C ALA A 29 17.33 -5.05 7.93
N THR A 30 16.38 -4.28 8.46
CA THR A 30 15.04 -4.81 8.80
C THR A 30 13.91 -3.79 8.75
N THR A 31 14.06 -2.62 8.10
CA THR A 31 12.93 -1.67 7.88
C THR A 31 12.41 -1.60 6.45
N SER A 32 13.03 -2.32 5.50
CA SER A 32 12.71 -2.20 4.06
C SER A 32 11.97 -3.40 3.45
N ALA A 33 11.44 -4.33 4.25
CA ALA A 33 10.86 -5.58 3.74
C ALA A 33 9.32 -5.64 3.69
N CYS A 34 8.60 -4.58 4.07
CA CYS A 34 7.12 -4.61 4.16
C CYS A 34 6.37 -3.60 3.27
N ILE A 35 7.00 -3.06 2.22
CA ILE A 35 6.31 -2.24 1.19
C ILE A 35 6.48 -2.82 -0.23
N THR A 36 7.11 -3.98 -0.37
CA THR A 36 7.17 -4.73 -1.64
C THR A 36 5.84 -5.44 -1.91
N THR A 37 4.80 -4.68 -2.24
CA THR A 37 3.71 -4.94 -3.23
C THR A 37 2.66 -3.82 -3.13
N SER A 38 3.08 -2.56 -3.06
CA SER A 38 2.16 -1.44 -3.20
C SER A 38 2.12 -1.04 -4.67
N ALA A 39 0.95 -1.23 -5.30
CA ALA A 39 0.57 -0.85 -6.67
C ALA A 39 0.79 -1.92 -7.77
N GLY A 40 -0.15 -2.87 -7.83
CA GLY A 40 -0.49 -3.60 -9.05
C GLY A 40 -0.73 -5.08 -8.81
N GLY A 41 -2.00 -5.50 -8.81
CA GLY A 41 -2.38 -6.90 -8.83
C GLY A 41 -2.39 -7.46 -10.27
N ALA A 42 -3.04 -8.62 -10.46
CA ALA A 42 -3.41 -9.11 -11.79
C ALA A 42 -4.21 -8.04 -12.57
N LEU A 43 -4.22 -8.08 -13.89
CA LEU A 43 -4.94 -7.11 -14.73
C LEU A 43 -6.42 -7.47 -14.93
N ALA A 44 -7.34 -6.56 -14.61
CA ALA A 44 -8.78 -6.83 -14.70
C ALA A 44 -9.22 -7.12 -16.14
N ASP A 45 -10.17 -8.03 -16.32
CA ASP A 45 -10.80 -8.28 -17.62
C ASP A 45 -11.55 -7.04 -18.14
N SER A 46 -12.10 -6.23 -17.23
CA SER A 46 -12.78 -4.97 -17.54
C SER A 46 -11.84 -3.79 -17.81
N ALA A 47 -10.53 -3.93 -17.58
CA ALA A 47 -9.58 -2.88 -17.89
C ALA A 47 -9.62 -2.55 -19.39
N PRO A 48 -9.55 -1.26 -19.78
CA PRO A 48 -9.60 -0.80 -21.17
C PRO A 48 -8.26 -1.07 -21.89
N VAL A 49 -7.79 -2.32 -21.83
CA VAL A 49 -6.58 -2.82 -22.48
C VAL A 49 -7.01 -3.61 -23.72
N PRO A 50 -6.58 -3.20 -24.93
CA PRO A 50 -6.89 -3.93 -26.16
C PRO A 50 -6.51 -5.40 -26.07
N ALA A 51 -7.31 -6.28 -26.69
CA ALA A 51 -7.05 -7.72 -26.65
C ALA A 51 -5.62 -8.12 -27.10
N PRO A 52 -5.05 -7.55 -28.19
CA PRO A 52 -3.65 -7.81 -28.55
C PRO A 52 -2.65 -7.37 -27.46
N ALA A 53 -2.92 -6.24 -26.80
CA ALA A 53 -2.05 -5.71 -25.76
C ALA A 53 -2.00 -6.58 -24.50
N ARG A 54 -3.01 -7.41 -24.25
CA ARG A 54 -2.95 -8.39 -23.14
C ARG A 54 -1.87 -9.44 -23.36
N ALA A 55 -1.66 -9.88 -24.60
CA ALA A 55 -0.57 -10.80 -24.93
C ALA A 55 0.80 -10.13 -24.72
N TRP A 56 0.93 -8.85 -25.11
CA TRP A 56 2.16 -8.08 -24.91
C TRP A 56 2.47 -7.85 -23.44
N VAL A 57 1.46 -7.54 -22.62
CA VAL A 57 1.60 -7.45 -21.16
C VAL A 57 2.11 -8.77 -20.58
N ALA A 58 1.55 -9.90 -21.01
CA ALA A 58 1.99 -11.21 -20.57
C ALA A 58 3.43 -11.53 -21.01
N ALA A 59 3.82 -11.15 -22.24
CA ALA A 59 5.18 -11.31 -22.74
C ALA A 59 6.19 -10.48 -21.91
N THR A 60 5.87 -9.21 -21.62
CA THR A 60 6.70 -8.36 -20.74
C THR A 60 6.80 -8.94 -19.33
N LYS A 61 5.70 -9.46 -18.77
CA LYS A 61 5.68 -10.14 -17.47
C LYS A 61 6.54 -11.40 -17.45
N ALA A 62 6.50 -12.19 -18.52
CA ALA A 62 7.31 -13.39 -18.64
C ALA A 62 8.82 -13.05 -18.65
N ALA A 63 9.20 -11.95 -19.30
CA ALA A 63 10.57 -11.45 -19.29
C ALA A 63 10.99 -10.78 -17.96
N CYS A 64 10.02 -10.24 -17.19
CA CYS A 64 10.26 -9.70 -15.86
C CYS A 64 9.16 -10.11 -14.85
N PRO A 65 9.33 -11.24 -14.14
CA PRO A 65 8.35 -11.76 -13.19
C PRO A 65 8.06 -10.85 -11.99
N ASP A 66 8.91 -9.85 -11.71
CA ASP A 66 8.74 -8.93 -10.59
C ASP A 66 7.77 -7.77 -10.92
N LEU A 67 7.49 -7.51 -12.20
CA LEU A 67 6.59 -6.43 -12.60
C LEU A 67 5.13 -6.88 -12.58
N PRO A 68 4.19 -6.13 -11.98
CA PRO A 68 2.78 -6.45 -12.08
C PRO A 68 2.20 -6.24 -13.49
N GLU A 69 1.29 -7.11 -13.94
CA GLU A 69 0.61 -6.99 -15.24
C GLU A 69 -0.13 -5.65 -15.39
N THR A 70 -0.76 -5.19 -14.32
CA THR A 70 -1.46 -3.90 -14.25
C THR A 70 -0.54 -2.72 -14.43
N TRP A 71 0.63 -2.77 -13.80
CA TRP A 71 1.65 -1.74 -13.93
C TRP A 71 2.24 -1.74 -15.34
N ILE A 72 2.55 -2.92 -15.89
CA ILE A 72 3.01 -3.08 -17.28
C ILE A 72 2.00 -2.45 -18.25
N ALA A 73 0.72 -2.79 -18.12
CA ALA A 73 -0.35 -2.24 -18.97
C ALA A 73 -0.45 -0.72 -18.83
N ALA A 74 -0.38 -0.19 -17.60
CA ALA A 74 -0.48 1.24 -17.32
C ALA A 74 0.68 2.05 -17.92
N VAL A 75 1.90 1.52 -17.87
CA VAL A 75 3.09 2.12 -18.50
C VAL A 75 2.97 2.03 -20.01
N MET A 76 2.63 0.87 -20.58
CA MET A 76 2.45 0.70 -22.03
C MET A 76 1.39 1.67 -22.59
N ALA A 77 0.28 1.86 -21.86
CA ALA A 77 -0.72 2.85 -22.21
C ALA A 77 -0.21 4.29 -22.13
N GLN A 78 0.69 4.58 -21.20
CA GLN A 78 1.27 5.91 -21.01
C GLN A 78 2.27 6.25 -22.11
N GLU A 79 3.08 5.27 -22.52
CA GLU A 79 4.15 5.46 -23.48
C GLU A 79 3.61 5.51 -24.92
N SER A 80 2.69 4.61 -25.27
CA SER A 80 2.29 4.43 -26.67
C SER A 80 0.78 4.40 -26.91
N GLY A 81 -0.03 4.40 -25.85
CA GLY A 81 -1.46 4.11 -25.98
C GLY A 81 -1.72 2.73 -26.58
N PHE A 82 -0.81 1.77 -26.36
CA PHE A 82 -0.82 0.43 -26.97
C PHE A 82 -0.55 0.41 -28.48
N SER A 83 0.08 1.43 -29.04
CA SER A 83 0.46 1.45 -30.46
C SER A 83 1.90 0.95 -30.67
N PRO A 84 2.11 -0.19 -31.35
CA PRO A 84 3.48 -0.69 -31.61
C PRO A 84 4.24 0.13 -32.66
N ASP A 85 3.51 0.91 -33.46
CA ASP A 85 4.10 1.84 -34.43
C ASP A 85 4.31 3.24 -33.85
N ALA A 86 4.04 3.47 -32.56
CA ALA A 86 4.27 4.77 -31.93
C ALA A 86 5.73 5.18 -32.04
N TYR A 87 5.98 6.31 -32.68
CA TYR A 87 7.29 6.93 -32.76
C TYR A 87 7.20 8.38 -32.26
N ALA A 88 8.18 8.78 -31.45
CA ALA A 88 8.35 10.16 -31.03
C ALA A 88 9.78 10.61 -31.32
N ASP A 89 9.92 11.79 -31.94
CA ASP A 89 11.20 12.44 -32.12
C ASP A 89 11.66 13.05 -30.79
N ASP A 90 12.91 12.80 -30.41
CA ASP A 90 13.54 13.42 -29.25
C ASP A 90 15.02 13.72 -29.51
N VAL A 91 15.66 14.37 -28.53
CA VAL A 91 17.08 14.74 -28.60
C VAL A 91 18.04 13.54 -28.64
N ASN A 92 17.53 12.32 -28.41
CA ASN A 92 18.29 11.07 -28.40
C ASN A 92 18.13 10.26 -29.69
N GLY A 93 17.51 10.84 -30.74
CA GLY A 93 17.25 10.15 -32.00
C GLY A 93 15.88 9.45 -32.05
N GLY A 94 15.03 9.73 -31.06
CA GLY A 94 13.65 9.27 -30.97
C GLY A 94 13.47 8.02 -30.12
N THR A 95 12.21 7.68 -29.91
CA THR A 95 11.73 6.52 -29.16
C THR A 95 10.69 5.77 -29.97
N TRP A 96 10.70 4.44 -29.89
CA TRP A 96 9.79 3.61 -30.67
C TRP A 96 8.99 2.63 -29.81
N GLY A 97 7.79 2.33 -30.25
CA GLY A 97 7.01 1.16 -29.86
C GLY A 97 6.34 1.24 -28.50
N LEU A 98 5.95 0.07 -28.01
CA LEU A 98 5.04 -0.09 -26.88
C LEU A 98 5.51 0.61 -25.59
N PHE A 99 6.83 0.65 -25.38
CA PHE A 99 7.48 1.26 -24.20
C PHE A 99 8.42 2.40 -24.57
N GLN A 100 8.29 2.96 -25.77
CA GLN A 100 9.07 4.12 -26.23
C GLN A 100 10.58 3.97 -25.95
N LEU A 101 11.16 2.84 -26.39
CA LEU A 101 12.59 2.59 -26.21
C LEU A 101 13.38 3.33 -27.28
N ASN A 102 14.41 4.09 -26.87
CA ASN A 102 15.35 4.71 -27.82
C ASN A 102 16.33 3.68 -28.39
N ALA A 103 17.07 4.04 -29.44
CA ALA A 103 17.96 3.12 -30.16
C ALA A 103 19.06 2.50 -29.28
N SER A 104 19.63 3.27 -28.37
CA SER A 104 20.69 2.77 -27.47
C SER A 104 20.15 1.80 -26.43
N ILE A 105 18.97 2.08 -25.86
CA ILE A 105 18.27 1.20 -24.93
C ILE A 105 17.86 -0.10 -25.64
N TRP A 106 17.28 0.02 -26.83
CA TRP A 106 16.90 -1.13 -27.64
C TRP A 106 18.11 -2.03 -27.92
N GLN A 107 19.20 -1.46 -28.41
CA GLN A 107 20.41 -2.22 -28.71
C GLN A 107 21.01 -2.88 -27.46
N ALA A 108 20.98 -2.21 -26.30
CA ALA A 108 21.47 -2.79 -25.06
C ALA A 108 20.60 -3.96 -24.57
N ALA A 109 19.27 -3.88 -24.74
CA ALA A 109 18.35 -4.91 -24.27
C ALA A 109 18.17 -6.07 -25.27
N TYR A 110 18.17 -5.78 -26.57
CA TYR A 110 17.96 -6.74 -27.66
C TYR A 110 19.25 -7.33 -28.23
N GLY A 111 20.37 -6.61 -28.10
CA GLY A 111 21.66 -6.97 -28.69
C GLY A 111 21.83 -6.55 -30.16
N HIS A 112 20.79 -5.96 -30.78
CA HIS A 112 20.78 -5.57 -32.18
C HIS A 112 20.16 -4.17 -32.37
N PRO A 113 20.53 -3.42 -33.43
CA PRO A 113 19.96 -2.11 -33.70
C PRO A 113 18.48 -2.21 -34.09
N TRP A 114 17.77 -1.07 -34.10
CA TRP A 114 16.36 -1.02 -34.54
C TRP A 114 16.12 -1.63 -35.93
N SER A 115 17.06 -1.48 -36.85
CA SER A 115 16.93 -1.98 -38.23
C SER A 115 17.12 -3.49 -38.37
N ALA A 116 17.26 -4.22 -37.27
CA ALA A 116 17.29 -5.67 -37.29
C ALA A 116 15.93 -6.23 -37.71
N ASP A 117 15.97 -7.31 -38.48
CA ASP A 117 14.84 -8.12 -38.92
C ASP A 117 15.35 -9.57 -38.87
N LEU A 118 15.42 -10.09 -37.64
CA LEU A 118 16.05 -11.39 -37.38
C LEU A 118 15.17 -12.56 -37.80
N ASP A 119 13.85 -12.39 -37.78
CA ASP A 119 12.89 -13.39 -38.23
C ASP A 119 12.62 -13.35 -39.75
N ARG A 120 13.17 -12.34 -40.45
CA ARG A 120 13.12 -12.15 -41.91
C ARG A 120 11.71 -11.97 -42.43
N ASN A 121 10.84 -11.35 -41.65
CA ASN A 121 9.46 -11.09 -42.03
C ASN A 121 9.29 -9.78 -42.84
N GLY A 122 10.38 -9.02 -43.04
CA GLY A 122 10.39 -7.75 -43.78
C GLY A 122 10.02 -6.52 -42.95
N GLN A 123 9.83 -6.68 -41.64
CA GLN A 123 9.57 -5.64 -40.67
C GLN A 123 10.73 -5.60 -39.66
N TRP A 124 11.10 -4.39 -39.26
CA TRP A 124 12.09 -4.22 -38.20
C TRP A 124 11.56 -4.77 -36.87
N ASP A 125 12.37 -5.54 -36.17
CA ASP A 125 12.02 -6.21 -34.91
C ASP A 125 11.53 -5.22 -33.84
N VAL A 126 11.99 -3.97 -33.85
CA VAL A 126 11.48 -2.92 -32.93
C VAL A 126 10.02 -2.57 -33.15
N ARG A 127 9.50 -2.79 -34.38
CA ARG A 127 8.10 -2.57 -34.75
C ARG A 127 7.25 -3.81 -34.54
N ASP A 128 7.86 -4.98 -34.35
CA ASP A 128 7.13 -6.20 -34.01
C ASP A 128 6.69 -6.09 -32.54
N PRO A 129 5.39 -6.10 -32.24
CA PRO A 129 4.92 -5.86 -30.88
C PRO A 129 5.30 -6.98 -29.90
N ASP A 130 5.40 -8.23 -30.36
CA ASP A 130 5.70 -9.38 -29.48
C ASP A 130 7.19 -9.39 -29.12
N ILE A 131 8.05 -9.12 -30.11
CA ILE A 131 9.49 -8.94 -29.86
C ILE A 131 9.70 -7.70 -28.97
N HIS A 132 9.05 -6.58 -29.29
CA HIS A 132 9.18 -5.35 -28.52
C HIS A 132 8.77 -5.54 -27.05
N ALA A 133 7.64 -6.20 -26.80
CA ALA A 133 7.14 -6.44 -25.45
C ALA A 133 8.10 -7.30 -24.62
N THR A 134 8.71 -8.31 -25.24
CA THR A 134 9.70 -9.18 -24.61
C THR A 134 10.98 -8.41 -24.27
N VAL A 135 11.52 -7.65 -25.23
CA VAL A 135 12.72 -6.82 -25.05
C VAL A 135 12.51 -5.75 -23.98
N ALA A 136 11.34 -5.10 -23.98
CA ALA A 136 10.99 -4.13 -22.97
C ALA A 136 10.94 -4.75 -21.56
N GLY A 137 10.46 -5.99 -21.43
CA GLY A 137 10.51 -6.71 -20.15
C GLY A 137 11.93 -6.94 -19.66
N THR A 138 12.86 -7.36 -20.52
CA THR A 138 14.28 -7.48 -20.18
C THR A 138 14.86 -6.15 -19.72
N TYR A 139 14.63 -5.08 -20.48
CA TYR A 139 15.08 -3.73 -20.15
C TYR A 139 14.54 -3.25 -18.78
N LEU A 140 13.23 -3.38 -18.56
CA LEU A 140 12.59 -2.94 -17.31
C LEU A 140 13.06 -3.78 -16.11
N CYS A 141 13.34 -5.07 -16.31
CA CYS A 141 13.93 -5.94 -15.29
C CYS A 141 15.32 -5.44 -14.86
N THR A 142 16.18 -5.12 -15.83
CA THR A 142 17.50 -4.55 -15.57
C THR A 142 17.39 -3.21 -14.84
N ARG A 143 16.49 -2.33 -15.27
CA ARG A 143 16.22 -1.04 -14.60
C ARG A 143 15.72 -1.20 -13.18
N LEU A 144 14.80 -2.14 -12.93
CA LEU A 144 14.29 -2.44 -11.60
C LEU A 144 15.41 -2.88 -10.65
N ASN A 145 16.31 -3.74 -11.13
CA ASN A 145 17.49 -4.15 -10.36
C ASN A 145 18.44 -2.98 -10.09
N GLY A 146 18.65 -2.09 -11.07
CA GLY A 146 19.41 -0.85 -10.89
C GLY A 146 18.80 0.07 -9.82
N VAL A 147 17.47 0.25 -9.84
CA VAL A 147 16.74 0.99 -8.80
C VAL A 147 16.98 0.38 -7.42
N ARG A 148 16.85 -0.95 -7.28
CA ARG A 148 17.09 -1.65 -6.01
C ARG A 148 18.52 -1.48 -5.52
N GLN A 149 19.50 -1.56 -6.41
CA GLN A 149 20.90 -1.34 -6.09
C GLN A 149 21.16 0.09 -5.61
N ILE A 150 20.68 1.11 -6.34
CA ILE A 150 20.82 2.52 -5.97
C ILE A 150 20.20 2.79 -4.61
N ARG A 151 19.01 2.23 -4.33
CA ARG A 151 18.34 2.37 -3.02
C ARG A 151 19.15 1.74 -1.89
N ALA A 152 19.80 0.61 -2.14
CA ALA A 152 20.66 -0.05 -1.16
C ALA A 152 21.95 0.74 -0.91
N GLU A 153 22.55 1.34 -1.95
CA GLU A 153 23.75 2.17 -1.85
C GLU A 153 23.46 3.55 -1.24
N HIS A 154 22.25 4.06 -1.40
CA HIS A 154 21.84 5.40 -0.98
C HIS A 154 20.51 5.38 -0.19
N PRO A 155 20.47 4.74 0.99
CA PRO A 155 19.25 4.66 1.79
C PRO A 155 18.78 6.02 2.34
N ASP A 156 19.67 7.02 2.39
CA ASP A 156 19.43 8.38 2.85
C ASP A 156 18.77 9.29 1.80
N TRP A 157 18.77 8.89 0.52
CA TRP A 157 18.12 9.68 -0.52
C TRP A 157 16.60 9.68 -0.36
N ALA A 158 15.97 10.84 -0.58
CA ALA A 158 14.52 10.97 -0.50
C ALA A 158 13.79 10.00 -1.46
N SER A 159 14.40 9.67 -2.60
CA SER A 159 13.86 8.67 -3.54
C SER A 159 13.80 7.25 -2.96
N SER A 160 14.62 6.92 -1.97
CA SER A 160 14.65 5.58 -1.38
C SER A 160 13.40 5.27 -0.55
N ALA A 161 12.68 6.31 -0.11
CA ALA A 161 11.37 6.20 0.54
C ALA A 161 10.18 6.02 -0.43
N LEU A 162 10.40 6.13 -1.74
CA LEU A 162 9.34 5.92 -2.74
C LEU A 162 8.92 4.44 -2.81
N PRO A 163 7.67 4.17 -3.23
CA PRO A 163 7.31 2.86 -3.79
C PRO A 163 8.29 2.48 -4.89
N GLU A 164 8.68 1.20 -4.93
CA GLU A 164 9.72 0.72 -5.85
C GLU A 164 9.37 0.98 -7.32
N LEU A 165 8.10 0.78 -7.67
CA LEU A 165 7.61 0.97 -9.04
C LEU A 165 7.52 2.46 -9.43
N ASP A 166 7.33 3.38 -8.47
CA ASP A 166 7.41 4.82 -8.74
C ASP A 166 8.86 5.23 -9.03
N ALA A 167 9.82 4.67 -8.29
CA ALA A 167 11.24 4.87 -8.57
C ALA A 167 11.64 4.27 -9.94
N LEU A 168 11.03 3.15 -10.35
CA LEU A 168 11.22 2.59 -11.69
C LEU A 168 10.68 3.52 -12.79
N ILE A 169 9.53 4.17 -12.59
CA ILE A 169 9.01 5.17 -13.55
C ILE A 169 10.00 6.32 -13.70
N ILE A 170 10.58 6.82 -12.60
CA ILE A 170 11.61 7.87 -12.66
C ILE A 170 12.82 7.38 -13.46
N ALA A 171 13.31 6.17 -13.15
CA ALA A 171 14.47 5.57 -13.80
C ALA A 171 14.27 5.33 -15.30
N HIS A 172 13.05 4.99 -15.71
CA HIS A 172 12.65 4.78 -17.10
C HIS A 172 12.50 6.09 -17.85
N ASN A 173 11.68 7.02 -17.33
CA ASN A 173 11.32 8.25 -18.02
C ASN A 173 12.43 9.31 -18.00
N ALA A 174 13.21 9.37 -16.92
CA ALA A 174 14.17 10.46 -16.69
C ALA A 174 15.60 9.97 -16.42
N GLY A 175 15.82 8.65 -16.36
CA GLY A 175 17.10 8.03 -16.06
C GLY A 175 17.33 7.82 -14.56
N GLU A 176 18.11 6.80 -14.20
CA GLU A 176 18.40 6.43 -12.80
C GLU A 176 19.06 7.55 -11.99
N SER A 177 19.90 8.37 -12.64
CA SER A 177 20.57 9.50 -11.98
C SER A 177 19.59 10.52 -11.40
N ARG A 178 18.34 10.55 -11.87
CA ARG A 178 17.29 11.44 -11.35
C ARG A 178 16.75 11.05 -10.00
N LEU A 179 16.97 9.82 -9.55
CA LEU A 179 16.67 9.40 -8.17
C LEU A 179 17.40 10.30 -7.16
N ARG A 180 18.67 10.67 -7.45
CA ARG A 180 19.46 11.58 -6.62
C ARG A 180 18.84 12.96 -6.42
N THR A 181 18.11 13.46 -7.42
CA THR A 181 17.56 14.82 -7.42
C THR A 181 16.11 14.89 -6.94
N TYR A 182 15.49 13.76 -6.61
CA TYR A 182 14.15 13.73 -6.04
C TYR A 182 14.09 14.54 -4.72
N PRO A 183 13.03 15.33 -4.46
CA PRO A 183 11.76 15.44 -5.20
C PRO A 183 11.74 16.42 -6.38
N ALA A 184 12.87 17.02 -6.76
CA ALA A 184 12.95 17.97 -7.88
C ALA A 184 12.93 17.23 -9.24
N LEU A 185 11.77 16.71 -9.61
CA LEU A 185 11.53 16.04 -10.89
C LEU A 185 11.01 17.02 -11.96
N PRO A 186 11.31 16.76 -13.26
CA PRO A 186 10.58 17.40 -14.34
C PRO A 186 9.07 17.18 -14.21
N ALA A 187 8.27 18.21 -14.53
CA ALA A 187 6.81 18.13 -14.41
C ALA A 187 6.19 16.98 -15.23
N ILE A 188 6.82 16.63 -16.36
CA ILE A 188 6.38 15.51 -17.21
C ILE A 188 6.55 14.16 -16.48
N THR A 189 7.66 13.95 -15.79
CA THR A 189 7.93 12.73 -15.01
C THR A 189 6.99 12.61 -13.82
N ALA A 190 6.75 13.72 -13.10
CA ALA A 190 5.79 13.72 -12.00
C ALA A 190 4.36 13.37 -12.48
N ARG A 191 3.95 13.90 -13.64
CA ARG A 191 2.65 13.56 -14.27
C ARG A 191 2.59 12.11 -14.73
N PHE A 192 3.70 11.56 -15.22
CA PHE A 192 3.81 10.15 -15.60
C PHE A 192 3.48 9.24 -14.40
N ILE A 193 4.14 9.47 -13.26
CA ILE A 193 3.92 8.70 -12.03
C ILE A 193 2.46 8.76 -11.60
N THR A 194 1.85 9.95 -11.60
CA THR A 194 0.42 10.09 -11.27
C THR A 194 -0.46 9.30 -12.23
N THR A 195 -0.25 9.44 -13.54
CA THR A 195 -1.10 8.79 -14.55
C THR A 195 -1.00 7.27 -14.50
N VAL A 196 0.20 6.72 -14.31
CA VAL A 196 0.39 5.27 -14.14
C VAL A 196 -0.31 4.78 -12.88
N ASN A 197 -0.16 5.48 -11.76
CA ASN A 197 -0.76 5.04 -10.49
C ASN A 197 -2.29 5.11 -10.51
N ASP A 198 -2.88 6.10 -11.18
CA ASP A 198 -4.32 6.19 -11.40
C ASP A 198 -4.81 5.00 -12.24
N ARG A 199 -4.09 4.64 -13.31
CA ARG A 199 -4.42 3.48 -14.16
C ARG A 199 -4.24 2.16 -13.42
N VAL A 200 -3.14 1.97 -12.68
CA VAL A 200 -2.91 0.76 -11.87
C VAL A 200 -4.06 0.55 -10.88
N THR A 201 -4.53 1.64 -10.26
CA THR A 201 -5.68 1.61 -9.35
C THR A 201 -6.97 1.25 -10.08
N ALA A 202 -7.20 1.85 -11.25
CA ALA A 202 -8.42 1.65 -12.04
C ALA A 202 -8.49 0.28 -12.74
N TRP A 203 -7.34 -0.33 -13.06
CA TRP A 203 -7.24 -1.49 -13.97
C TRP A 203 -6.88 -2.79 -13.27
N ALA A 204 -6.59 -2.77 -11.97
CA ALA A 204 -6.31 -4.00 -11.24
C ALA A 204 -7.53 -4.92 -11.17
N VAL A 205 -7.30 -6.23 -11.38
CA VAL A 205 -8.20 -7.28 -10.90
C VAL A 205 -8.41 -6.94 -9.47
N ASP A 206 -9.67 -6.78 -9.13
CA ASP A 206 -10.02 -6.57 -7.77
C ASP A 206 -9.94 -7.92 -7.03
N THR A 207 -8.73 -8.36 -6.74
CA THR A 207 -8.46 -9.53 -5.89
C THR A 207 -8.91 -9.26 -4.45
N THR A 208 -9.21 -8.00 -4.15
CA THR A 208 -9.90 -7.51 -2.95
C THR A 208 -11.44 -7.51 -3.10
N SER A 209 -12.03 -7.24 -4.27
CA SER A 209 -13.46 -7.25 -4.52
C SER A 209 -13.96 -8.56 -5.12
N GLY A 210 -14.19 -9.49 -4.20
CA GLY A 210 -15.54 -10.04 -4.15
C GLY A 210 -16.52 -9.04 -3.49
N ALA A 211 -16.40 -7.73 -3.75
CA ALA A 211 -17.19 -6.73 -3.07
C ALA A 211 -18.57 -6.77 -3.72
N ALA A 212 -19.45 -7.50 -3.05
CA ALA A 212 -20.87 -7.35 -3.21
C ALA A 212 -21.29 -6.07 -2.49
N GLU A 213 -22.38 -5.47 -2.94
CA GLU A 213 -23.15 -4.57 -2.09
C GLU A 213 -23.39 -5.25 -0.74
N GLU A 214 -23.41 -4.46 0.33
CA GLU A 214 -23.80 -5.02 1.62
C GLU A 214 -25.19 -5.64 1.49
N PRO A 215 -25.36 -6.95 1.78
CA PRO A 215 -26.69 -7.54 1.83
C PRO A 215 -27.54 -6.79 2.84
N LEU A 216 -28.69 -6.28 2.39
CA LEU A 216 -29.59 -5.49 3.23
C LEU A 216 -30.24 -6.35 4.33
N ASP A 217 -30.31 -7.67 4.12
CA ASP A 217 -30.85 -8.67 5.05
C ASP A 217 -29.74 -9.57 5.63
N PRO A 218 -29.76 -9.89 6.94
CA PRO A 218 -28.73 -10.72 7.56
C PRO A 218 -28.98 -12.22 7.29
N ALA A 219 -28.11 -12.90 6.53
CA ALA A 219 -28.04 -14.36 6.56
C ALA A 219 -27.08 -14.83 7.68
N PRO A 220 -27.33 -15.98 8.32
CA PRO A 220 -26.46 -16.49 9.38
C PRO A 220 -25.08 -16.89 8.83
N ALA A 221 -24.02 -16.31 9.39
CA ALA A 221 -22.62 -16.63 9.07
C ALA A 221 -21.91 -17.34 10.23
N PRO A 222 -20.81 -18.08 9.96
CA PRO A 222 -20.00 -18.70 11.00
C PRO A 222 -19.39 -17.66 11.95
N ALA A 223 -19.16 -18.09 13.19
CA ALA A 223 -18.63 -17.24 14.26
C ALA A 223 -17.22 -16.71 13.95
N PRO A 224 -16.87 -15.47 14.40
CA PRO A 224 -15.50 -14.99 14.32
C PRO A 224 -14.62 -15.88 15.21
N THR A 225 -13.53 -16.39 14.66
CA THR A 225 -12.56 -17.15 15.45
C THR A 225 -11.56 -16.18 16.07
N ASN A 226 -11.54 -16.09 17.40
CA ASN A 226 -10.32 -15.69 18.10
C ASN A 226 -9.34 -16.85 17.93
N ALA A 227 -8.20 -16.65 17.28
CA ALA A 227 -7.15 -17.66 17.32
C ALA A 227 -6.72 -17.84 18.79
N PRO A 228 -6.64 -19.07 19.31
CA PRO A 228 -6.12 -19.28 20.66
C PRO A 228 -4.66 -18.88 20.69
N VAL A 229 -4.31 -18.01 21.64
CA VAL A 229 -2.92 -17.84 22.09
C VAL A 229 -2.48 -19.22 22.60
N PRO A 230 -1.37 -19.81 22.10
CA PRO A 230 -0.89 -21.08 22.62
C PRO A 230 -0.68 -20.98 24.13
N ALA A 231 -1.20 -21.97 24.87
CA ALA A 231 -1.01 -22.06 26.31
C ALA A 231 0.48 -22.07 26.65
N ALA A 232 0.87 -21.22 27.60
CA ALA A 232 2.25 -20.98 27.98
C ALA A 232 3.00 -22.28 28.36
N PRO A 233 4.23 -22.47 27.84
CA PRO A 233 5.28 -23.19 28.55
C PRO A 233 6.25 -22.18 29.19
N ARG A 234 6.69 -22.55 30.40
CA ARG A 234 7.71 -21.95 31.30
C ARG A 234 8.81 -21.12 30.58
N PRO A 235 9.28 -19.99 31.14
CA PRO A 235 9.93 -18.93 30.38
C PRO A 235 11.32 -19.32 29.87
N PRO A 236 11.55 -19.23 28.55
CA PRO A 236 12.82 -18.83 27.98
C PRO A 236 12.75 -17.34 27.62
N GLU A 237 13.92 -16.71 27.57
CA GLU A 237 14.14 -15.27 27.40
C GLU A 237 13.32 -14.63 26.29
N ALA A 238 12.97 -13.35 26.51
CA ALA A 238 12.22 -12.48 25.62
C ALA A 238 12.75 -12.56 24.17
N VAL A 239 12.07 -13.34 23.34
CA VAL A 239 12.19 -13.21 21.89
C VAL A 239 11.36 -12.00 21.48
N VAL A 240 12.01 -10.85 21.51
CA VAL A 240 11.58 -9.65 20.81
C VAL A 240 11.56 -9.98 19.33
N GLY A 241 10.39 -10.33 18.81
CA GLY A 241 10.17 -10.46 17.38
C GLY A 241 10.40 -9.10 16.72
N THR A 242 11.57 -8.91 16.14
CA THR A 242 11.95 -7.69 15.42
C THR A 242 11.46 -7.85 13.97
N GLY A 243 10.24 -7.42 13.68
CA GLY A 243 9.63 -7.48 12.35
C GLY A 243 8.66 -6.31 12.12
N CYS A 244 8.68 -5.76 10.91
CA CYS A 244 8.01 -4.54 10.42
C CYS A 244 6.46 -4.52 10.49
N LEU A 245 5.88 -4.68 11.67
CA LEU A 245 4.53 -4.19 11.92
C LEU A 245 4.69 -2.86 12.67
N PRO A 246 4.06 -1.76 12.22
CA PRO A 246 3.71 -0.68 13.15
C PRO A 246 3.02 -1.30 14.37
N GLN A 247 2.92 -0.62 15.51
CA GLN A 247 2.06 -1.10 16.59
C GLN A 247 0.60 -1.23 16.08
N LEU A 248 0.26 -2.38 15.52
CA LEU A 248 -1.04 -2.71 14.94
C LEU A 248 -1.88 -3.19 16.10
N GLY A 249 -2.75 -2.30 16.58
CA GLY A 249 -3.41 -2.48 17.87
C GLY A 249 -2.60 -1.83 18.99
N ALA A 250 -2.28 -0.53 18.86
CA ALA A 250 -2.04 0.28 20.04
C ALA A 250 -3.09 -0.08 21.08
N ASP A 251 -2.64 -0.40 22.29
CA ASP A 251 -3.44 -0.81 23.43
C ASP A 251 -4.80 -0.09 23.40
N SER A 252 -5.88 -0.77 23.00
CA SER A 252 -7.21 -0.16 22.98
C SER A 252 -7.63 0.30 24.38
N SER A 253 -6.97 -0.23 25.41
CA SER A 253 -7.03 0.23 26.79
C SER A 253 -6.47 1.63 27.04
N ALA A 254 -5.68 2.20 26.12
CA ALA A 254 -5.20 3.58 26.16
C ALA A 254 -6.24 4.59 25.62
N VAL A 255 -7.26 4.13 24.88
CA VAL A 255 -8.34 4.99 24.39
C VAL A 255 -9.33 5.24 25.53
N VAL A 256 -9.33 6.47 26.03
CA VAL A 256 -10.24 6.89 27.09
C VAL A 256 -11.50 7.50 26.49
N VAL A 257 -12.67 6.93 26.79
CA VAL A 257 -13.96 7.54 26.48
C VAL A 257 -14.29 8.59 27.54
N PRO A 258 -14.44 9.88 27.19
CA PRO A 258 -14.74 10.92 28.17
C PRO A 258 -16.09 10.72 28.88
N ASP A 259 -16.13 10.94 30.19
CA ASP A 259 -17.33 10.77 31.04
C ASP A 259 -18.53 11.65 30.63
N ASN A 260 -18.29 12.74 29.91
CA ASN A 260 -19.32 13.67 29.42
C ASN A 260 -19.89 13.28 28.03
N SER A 261 -19.46 12.16 27.45
CA SER A 261 -20.00 11.65 26.19
C SER A 261 -21.45 11.18 26.38
N THR A 262 -22.28 11.35 25.35
CA THR A 262 -23.62 10.76 25.37
C THR A 262 -23.51 9.23 25.46
N SER A 263 -24.46 8.58 26.15
CA SER A 263 -24.38 7.15 26.46
C SER A 263 -24.35 6.27 25.21
N ASP A 264 -24.97 6.72 24.13
CA ASP A 264 -24.95 6.10 22.80
C ASP A 264 -23.55 6.18 22.15
N VAL A 265 -22.91 7.35 22.15
CA VAL A 265 -21.54 7.53 21.63
C VAL A 265 -20.53 6.74 22.45
N ALA A 266 -20.63 6.81 23.78
CA ALA A 266 -19.74 6.06 24.67
C ALA A 266 -19.87 4.54 24.49
N THR A 267 -21.09 4.05 24.23
CA THR A 267 -21.32 2.65 23.90
C THR A 267 -20.79 2.31 22.51
N GLY A 268 -21.05 3.15 21.52
CA GLY A 268 -20.54 3.00 20.15
C GLY A 268 -19.03 2.84 20.10
N VAL A 269 -18.30 3.74 20.75
CA VAL A 269 -16.83 3.71 20.79
C VAL A 269 -16.31 2.45 21.48
N ARG A 270 -16.88 2.06 22.64
CA ARG A 270 -16.48 0.83 23.34
C ARG A 270 -16.74 -0.42 22.49
N THR A 271 -17.88 -0.46 21.80
CA THR A 271 -18.20 -1.55 20.87
C THR A 271 -17.19 -1.59 19.72
N ALA A 272 -16.88 -0.45 19.08
CA ALA A 272 -15.89 -0.38 18.01
C ALA A 272 -14.51 -0.89 18.47
N LEU A 273 -14.05 -0.46 19.66
CA LEU A 273 -12.79 -0.91 20.23
C LEU A 273 -12.76 -2.42 20.52
N SER A 274 -13.90 -3.03 20.84
CA SER A 274 -13.98 -4.50 21.05
C SER A 274 -13.73 -5.31 19.78
N TYR A 275 -13.84 -4.70 18.59
CA TYR A 275 -13.51 -5.33 17.32
C TYR A 275 -12.02 -5.26 16.98
N VAL A 276 -11.26 -4.34 17.57
CA VAL A 276 -9.82 -4.23 17.28
C VAL A 276 -9.12 -5.54 17.64
N GLY A 277 -8.39 -6.11 16.67
CA GLY A 277 -7.68 -7.37 16.82
C GLY A 277 -8.44 -8.61 16.33
N VAL A 278 -9.71 -8.51 15.93
CA VAL A 278 -10.34 -9.62 15.19
C VAL A 278 -9.57 -9.83 13.88
N SER A 279 -9.34 -11.10 13.51
CA SER A 279 -8.51 -11.46 12.36
C SER A 279 -9.30 -11.80 11.10
N SER A 280 -10.62 -11.93 11.20
CA SER A 280 -11.45 -12.28 10.06
C SER A 280 -12.90 -11.83 10.18
N GLY A 281 -13.61 -11.90 9.06
CA GLY A 281 -15.07 -11.72 8.98
C GLY A 281 -15.50 -10.32 8.53
N TRP A 282 -14.63 -9.31 8.61
CA TRP A 282 -14.96 -7.93 8.23
C TRP A 282 -14.48 -7.53 6.84
N ARG A 283 -14.26 -8.51 5.97
CA ARG A 283 -13.76 -8.28 4.62
C ARG A 283 -14.81 -7.53 3.78
N GLN A 284 -14.46 -6.36 3.24
CA GLN A 284 -15.32 -5.44 2.46
C GLN A 284 -16.56 -4.93 3.23
N LEU A 285 -16.53 -4.93 4.56
CA LEU A 285 -17.67 -4.61 5.41
C LEU A 285 -17.44 -3.38 6.30
N CYS A 286 -16.72 -2.37 5.78
CA CYS A 286 -16.38 -1.15 6.52
C CYS A 286 -17.62 -0.42 7.07
N ASP A 287 -18.68 -0.30 6.25
CA ASP A 287 -19.92 0.39 6.64
C ASP A 287 -20.72 -0.41 7.66
N ARG A 288 -20.84 -1.72 7.43
CA ARG A 288 -21.41 -2.64 8.42
C ARG A 288 -20.65 -2.58 9.74
N LEU A 289 -19.31 -2.48 9.73
CA LEU A 289 -18.49 -2.39 10.94
C LEU A 289 -18.75 -1.08 11.71
N ALA A 290 -18.78 0.05 11.01
CA ALA A 290 -19.09 1.34 11.61
C ALA A 290 -20.49 1.33 12.25
N CYS A 291 -21.49 0.81 11.53
CA CYS A 291 -22.85 0.67 12.05
C CYS A 291 -22.99 -0.40 13.14
N ARG A 292 -22.15 -1.45 13.12
CA ARG A 292 -22.08 -2.48 14.16
C ARG A 292 -21.72 -1.89 15.51
N ALA A 293 -20.83 -0.89 15.52
CA ALA A 293 -20.49 -0.15 16.72
C ALA A 293 -21.75 0.42 17.40
N TYR A 294 -22.70 0.91 16.60
CA TYR A 294 -23.96 1.49 17.05
C TYR A 294 -25.12 0.49 17.20
N GLY A 295 -24.82 -0.81 17.23
CA GLY A 295 -25.82 -1.85 17.51
C GLY A 295 -26.64 -2.27 16.29
N TYR A 296 -26.19 -1.99 15.07
CA TYR A 296 -26.86 -2.44 13.85
C TYR A 296 -26.27 -3.75 13.33
N ALA A 297 -27.12 -4.59 12.76
CA ALA A 297 -26.74 -5.79 12.04
C ALA A 297 -26.18 -5.47 10.64
N THR A 298 -26.73 -4.44 10.00
CA THR A 298 -26.30 -3.94 8.67
C THR A 298 -26.21 -2.41 8.70
N SER A 299 -25.47 -1.79 7.77
CA SER A 299 -25.49 -0.32 7.68
C SER A 299 -26.83 0.21 7.17
N GLY A 300 -27.52 -0.58 6.35
CA GLY A 300 -28.69 -0.17 5.58
C GLY A 300 -28.34 0.56 4.28
N TYR A 301 -27.06 0.65 3.94
CA TYR A 301 -26.57 1.24 2.70
C TYR A 301 -25.79 0.20 1.90
N PRO A 302 -25.84 0.26 0.56
CA PRO A 302 -25.09 -0.67 -0.29
C PRO A 302 -23.58 -0.43 -0.23
N SER A 303 -23.13 0.75 0.23
CA SER A 303 -21.71 1.10 0.37
C SER A 303 -21.49 2.37 1.21
N ALA A 304 -20.26 2.55 1.70
CA ALA A 304 -19.83 3.77 2.39
C ALA A 304 -20.01 5.03 1.51
N LYS A 305 -19.81 4.91 0.19
CA LYS A 305 -20.07 6.02 -0.75
C LYS A 305 -21.55 6.39 -0.84
N ALA A 306 -22.45 5.40 -0.89
CA ALA A 306 -23.89 5.64 -0.88
C ALA A 306 -24.34 6.23 0.46
N HIS A 307 -23.78 5.71 1.56
CA HIS A 307 -24.01 6.25 2.90
C HIS A 307 -23.57 7.72 2.99
N TRP A 308 -22.35 8.05 2.56
CA TRP A 308 -21.88 9.43 2.49
C TRP A 308 -22.81 10.34 1.69
N ALA A 309 -23.23 9.91 0.50
CA ALA A 309 -24.14 10.67 -0.35
C ALA A 309 -25.47 10.97 0.37
N GLN A 310 -26.01 10.00 1.12
CA GLN A 310 -27.20 10.21 1.93
C GLN A 310 -26.97 11.21 3.08
N MET A 311 -25.81 11.14 3.75
CA MET A 311 -25.47 12.08 4.83
C MET A 311 -25.33 13.51 4.30
N VAL A 312 -24.79 13.68 3.09
CA VAL A 312 -24.76 14.98 2.39
C VAL A 312 -26.18 15.44 2.07
N ALA A 313 -26.99 14.59 1.43
CA ALA A 313 -28.35 14.93 1.01
C ALA A 313 -29.27 15.32 2.18
N THR A 314 -29.03 14.76 3.37
CA THR A 314 -29.82 15.02 4.58
C THR A 314 -29.25 16.11 5.48
N GLY A 315 -28.16 16.77 5.09
CA GLY A 315 -27.52 17.84 5.88
C GLY A 315 -26.79 17.36 7.14
N ARG A 316 -26.52 16.06 7.23
CA ARG A 316 -25.85 15.42 8.38
C ARG A 316 -24.33 15.32 8.23
N ALA A 317 -23.83 15.53 7.01
CA ALA A 317 -22.40 15.56 6.72
C ALA A 317 -21.75 16.92 7.02
N ARG A 318 -20.43 16.91 7.20
CA ARG A 318 -19.51 18.05 7.19
C ARG A 318 -18.41 17.77 6.15
N PRO A 319 -18.65 18.13 4.87
CA PRO A 319 -17.68 17.91 3.79
C PRO A 319 -16.35 18.62 4.05
N GLY A 320 -15.24 17.90 3.91
CA GLY A 320 -13.88 18.43 4.04
C GLY A 320 -13.43 18.84 5.45
N ASP A 321 -14.33 18.85 6.43
CA ASP A 321 -13.99 19.18 7.82
C ASP A 321 -13.10 18.09 8.43
N ARG A 322 -11.91 18.46 8.91
CA ARG A 322 -10.91 17.55 9.50
C ARG A 322 -10.98 17.49 11.03
N CYS A 323 -12.03 18.03 11.63
CA CYS A 323 -12.28 18.02 13.08
C CYS A 323 -13.46 17.09 13.46
N PRO A 324 -13.42 15.78 13.16
CA PRO A 324 -14.53 14.90 13.44
C PRO A 324 -14.68 14.67 14.96
N PRO A 325 -15.91 14.78 15.51
CA PRO A 325 -16.14 14.52 16.94
C PRO A 325 -16.08 13.03 17.25
N LEU A 326 -15.92 12.71 18.54
CA LEU A 326 -15.93 11.34 19.03
C LEU A 326 -17.20 10.60 18.59
N GLY A 327 -17.06 9.37 18.08
CA GLY A 327 -18.15 8.53 17.60
C GLY A 327 -18.68 8.90 16.21
N SER A 328 -18.21 9.97 15.59
CA SER A 328 -18.61 10.29 14.22
C SER A 328 -18.12 9.25 13.22
N PHE A 329 -18.82 9.18 12.08
CA PHE A 329 -18.36 8.44 10.92
C PHE A 329 -17.52 9.36 10.03
N VAL A 330 -16.36 8.87 9.62
CA VAL A 330 -15.42 9.55 8.73
C VAL A 330 -15.31 8.75 7.43
N TYR A 331 -15.30 9.45 6.30
CA TYR A 331 -15.43 8.82 4.98
C TYR A 331 -14.24 9.15 4.09
N TRP A 332 -13.87 8.18 3.26
CA TRP A 332 -12.84 8.32 2.23
C TRP A 332 -13.36 7.88 0.86
N ASN A 333 -13.02 8.69 -0.14
CA ASN A 333 -12.86 8.21 -1.50
C ASN A 333 -11.55 7.43 -1.58
N THR A 334 -11.66 6.13 -1.88
CA THR A 334 -10.52 5.24 -2.00
C THR A 334 -10.03 5.09 -3.44
N GLY A 335 -10.67 5.77 -4.40
CA GLY A 335 -10.53 5.50 -5.83
C GLY A 335 -11.32 4.27 -6.28
N ARG A 336 -12.03 3.58 -5.36
CA ARG A 336 -12.85 2.40 -5.63
C ARG A 336 -14.35 2.70 -5.53
N PRO A 337 -15.24 1.88 -6.12
CA PRO A 337 -16.68 2.17 -6.21
C PRO A 337 -17.39 2.40 -4.86
N PHE A 338 -16.98 1.70 -3.80
CA PHE A 338 -17.70 1.69 -2.52
C PHE A 338 -17.16 2.64 -1.45
N GLY A 339 -15.98 3.23 -1.64
CA GLY A 339 -15.34 4.10 -0.64
C GLY A 339 -14.94 3.35 0.62
N HIS A 340 -14.64 4.09 1.69
CA HIS A 340 -14.39 3.56 3.02
C HIS A 340 -15.05 4.46 4.06
N VAL A 341 -15.54 3.86 5.14
CA VAL A 341 -16.02 4.57 6.33
C VAL A 341 -15.39 3.95 7.56
N SER A 342 -15.12 4.80 8.54
CA SER A 342 -14.60 4.41 9.84
C SER A 342 -15.29 5.20 10.95
N ILE A 343 -15.18 4.73 12.19
CA ILE A 343 -15.65 5.42 13.38
C ILE A 343 -14.46 6.07 14.11
N VAL A 344 -14.65 7.32 14.55
CA VAL A 344 -13.70 8.00 15.44
C VAL A 344 -13.84 7.45 16.86
N VAL A 345 -12.81 6.76 17.34
CA VAL A 345 -12.77 6.21 18.69
C VAL A 345 -11.96 7.07 19.66
N GLN A 346 -11.15 7.98 19.12
CA GLN A 346 -10.51 9.05 19.88
C GLN A 346 -10.53 10.33 19.05
N ALA A 347 -11.12 11.40 19.59
CA ALA A 347 -11.10 12.72 18.98
C ALA A 347 -10.03 13.60 19.63
N ASP A 348 -9.51 14.56 18.86
CA ASP A 348 -8.57 15.55 19.36
C ASP A 348 -9.20 16.95 19.29
N PRO A 349 -9.28 17.72 20.40
CA PRO A 349 -9.83 19.07 20.39
C PRO A 349 -9.07 20.06 19.51
N GLY A 350 -7.79 19.79 19.22
CA GLY A 350 -6.96 20.55 18.29
C GLY A 350 -7.07 20.10 16.84
N CYS A 351 -7.90 19.09 16.55
CA CYS A 351 -8.06 18.46 15.24
C CYS A 351 -6.76 17.88 14.66
N ASP A 352 -5.85 17.44 15.52
CA ASP A 352 -4.60 16.83 15.11
C ASP A 352 -4.85 15.41 14.57
N ALA A 353 -4.70 15.23 13.25
CA ALA A 353 -4.96 13.97 12.57
C ALA A 353 -4.05 12.82 13.04
N ASP A 354 -2.89 13.11 13.64
CA ASP A 354 -2.03 12.08 14.23
C ASP A 354 -2.52 11.61 15.60
N LYS A 355 -3.35 12.41 16.28
CA LYS A 355 -3.93 12.10 17.60
C LYS A 355 -5.36 11.58 17.55
N ILE A 356 -6.06 11.84 16.45
CA ILE A 356 -7.38 11.25 16.19
C ILE A 356 -7.18 9.77 15.84
N LEU A 357 -7.90 8.87 16.52
CA LEU A 357 -7.84 7.43 16.26
C LEU A 357 -9.16 6.92 15.69
N VAL A 358 -9.03 5.99 14.75
CA VAL A 358 -10.13 5.41 13.99
C VAL A 358 -9.96 3.89 13.84
N THR A 359 -11.06 3.15 13.66
CA THR A 359 -11.00 1.70 13.40
C THR A 359 -11.09 1.41 11.90
N ALA A 360 -10.15 0.67 11.31
CA ALA A 360 -10.26 0.28 9.91
C ALA A 360 -10.21 -1.23 9.74
N ASN A 361 -11.05 -1.77 8.87
CA ASN A 361 -10.99 -3.16 8.46
C ASN A 361 -10.02 -3.34 7.27
N GLU A 362 -9.41 -4.51 7.16
CA GLU A 362 -8.59 -4.99 6.02
C GLU A 362 -7.30 -4.23 5.70
N VAL A 363 -7.05 -3.07 6.30
CA VAL A 363 -5.92 -2.18 5.95
C VAL A 363 -4.54 -2.85 6.09
N PHE A 364 -4.42 -3.92 6.87
CA PHE A 364 -3.18 -4.69 7.03
C PHE A 364 -3.35 -6.20 6.80
N ASP A 365 -4.43 -6.65 6.15
CA ASP A 365 -4.68 -8.07 5.92
C ASP A 365 -3.52 -8.73 5.17
N ALA A 366 -3.03 -8.09 4.10
CA ALA A 366 -1.91 -8.60 3.32
C ALA A 366 -0.61 -8.77 4.15
N ALA A 367 -0.38 -7.88 5.12
CA ALA A 367 0.81 -7.91 5.97
C ALA A 367 0.68 -8.88 7.16
N THR A 368 -0.55 -9.17 7.59
CA THR A 368 -0.83 -9.97 8.79
C THR A 368 -1.34 -11.38 8.48
N GLY A 369 -1.74 -11.65 7.23
CA GLY A 369 -2.43 -12.89 6.85
C GLY A 369 -3.90 -12.95 7.27
N ASN A 370 -4.45 -11.85 7.80
CA ASN A 370 -5.86 -11.74 8.19
C ASN A 370 -6.80 -11.71 6.97
N GLN A 371 -8.09 -11.94 7.21
CA GLN A 371 -9.13 -11.97 6.18
C GLN A 371 -10.38 -11.19 6.63
N GLY A 372 -10.31 -9.86 6.58
CA GLY A 372 -11.24 -8.96 7.21
C GLY A 372 -10.86 -8.70 8.66
N GLY A 373 -9.58 -8.45 8.93
CA GLY A 373 -9.14 -8.04 10.26
C GLY A 373 -9.57 -6.60 10.58
N VAL A 374 -9.60 -6.23 11.86
CA VAL A 374 -9.91 -4.84 12.31
C VAL A 374 -8.77 -4.28 13.13
N TYR A 375 -8.38 -3.05 12.79
CA TYR A 375 -7.17 -2.41 13.28
C TYR A 375 -7.48 -1.03 13.86
N LEU A 376 -6.67 -0.60 14.83
CA LEU A 376 -6.67 0.76 15.37
C LEU A 376 -5.49 1.55 14.79
N LEU A 377 -5.75 2.73 14.26
CA LEU A 377 -4.75 3.56 13.59
C LEU A 377 -5.11 5.05 13.73
N SER A 378 -4.11 5.92 13.55
CA SER A 378 -4.37 7.36 13.47
C SER A 378 -5.12 7.71 12.19
N PHE A 379 -5.91 8.77 12.26
CA PHE A 379 -6.61 9.34 11.11
C PHE A 379 -5.62 9.67 9.98
N ALA A 380 -4.52 10.34 10.31
CA ALA A 380 -3.47 10.69 9.34
C ALA A 380 -2.90 9.45 8.62
N ARG A 381 -2.71 8.36 9.36
CA ARG A 381 -2.21 7.09 8.80
C ARG A 381 -3.23 6.48 7.83
N LEU A 382 -4.51 6.49 8.17
CA LEU A 382 -5.55 5.98 7.26
C LEU A 382 -5.69 6.86 6.02
N ASP A 383 -5.70 8.19 6.19
CA ASP A 383 -5.82 9.15 5.09
C ASP A 383 -4.68 8.98 4.08
N ALA A 384 -3.44 8.82 4.57
CA ALA A 384 -2.28 8.58 3.71
C ALA A 384 -2.38 7.31 2.85
N MET A 385 -3.17 6.31 3.27
CA MET A 385 -3.38 5.07 2.50
C MET A 385 -4.31 5.27 1.30
N TYR A 386 -5.17 6.30 1.30
CA TYR A 386 -6.16 6.52 0.25
C TYR A 386 -5.83 7.76 -0.56
N LEU A 387 -5.67 7.57 -1.87
CA LEU A 387 -5.39 8.65 -2.82
C LEU A 387 -4.26 9.58 -2.34
N ARG A 388 -3.21 9.01 -1.74
CA ARG A 388 -2.04 9.74 -1.20
C ARG A 388 -2.38 10.84 -0.18
N GLY A 389 -3.36 10.62 0.69
CA GLY A 389 -3.78 11.62 1.69
C GLY A 389 -4.81 12.63 1.19
N THR A 390 -5.33 12.43 -0.02
CA THR A 390 -6.40 13.26 -0.60
C THR A 390 -7.75 12.54 -0.65
N GLY A 391 -7.81 11.31 -0.12
CA GLY A 391 -9.00 10.49 -0.14
C GLY A 391 -10.09 10.95 0.82
N TYR A 392 -9.75 11.63 1.92
CA TYR A 392 -10.75 12.05 2.90
C TYR A 392 -11.78 13.03 2.31
N ILE A 393 -13.08 12.74 2.53
CA ILE A 393 -14.18 13.55 1.98
C ILE A 393 -15.01 14.27 3.06
N GLY A 394 -14.89 13.88 4.33
CA GLY A 394 -15.58 14.53 5.45
C GLY A 394 -16.11 13.55 6.48
N TRP A 395 -16.87 14.06 7.45
CA TRP A 395 -17.50 13.27 8.51
C TRP A 395 -19.00 13.48 8.60
N SER A 396 -19.72 12.58 9.28
CA SER A 396 -21.14 12.74 9.61
C SER A 396 -21.45 12.27 11.03
N THR A 397 -22.61 12.68 11.54
CA THR A 397 -23.20 12.01 12.70
C THR A 397 -23.42 10.52 12.40
N PRO A 398 -23.27 9.61 13.39
CA PRO A 398 -23.38 8.17 13.18
C PRO A 398 -24.83 7.76 12.99
N VAL A 399 -25.26 7.63 11.74
CA VAL A 399 -26.64 7.28 11.36
C VAL A 399 -26.60 6.01 10.53
N CYS A 400 -27.38 5.01 10.91
CA CYS A 400 -27.55 3.78 10.13
C CYS A 400 -29.03 3.59 9.78
N GLN A 401 -29.31 2.83 8.74
CA GLN A 401 -30.67 2.48 8.28
C GLN A 401 -30.94 0.97 8.33
N GLY A 402 -29.95 0.18 8.72
CA GLY A 402 -30.06 -1.27 8.77
C GLY A 402 -30.91 -1.79 9.92
N ALA A 403 -31.08 -3.11 9.98
CA ALA A 403 -31.74 -3.75 11.09
C ALA A 403 -30.91 -3.62 12.38
N LEU A 404 -31.56 -3.48 13.54
CA LEU A 404 -30.88 -3.52 14.83
C LEU A 404 -30.47 -4.95 15.18
N LEU A 405 -29.36 -5.08 15.89
CA LEU A 405 -28.97 -6.32 16.55
C LEU A 405 -30.02 -6.72 17.61
N PRO A 406 -30.24 -8.02 17.84
CA PRO A 406 -31.03 -8.48 18.97
C PRO A 406 -30.50 -7.92 20.29
N THR A 407 -31.43 -7.56 21.18
CA THR A 407 -31.09 -7.10 22.54
C THR A 407 -30.26 -8.16 23.25
N GLY A 408 -29.18 -7.74 23.92
CA GLY A 408 -28.27 -8.64 24.63
C GLY A 408 -27.16 -9.26 23.77
N THR A 409 -27.00 -8.83 22.52
CA THR A 409 -25.86 -9.24 21.68
C THR A 409 -24.52 -8.91 22.38
N VAL A 410 -23.61 -9.88 22.44
CA VAL A 410 -22.25 -9.71 22.98
C VAL A 410 -21.29 -9.35 21.84
N HIS A 411 -20.39 -8.41 22.10
CA HIS A 411 -19.38 -7.97 21.14
C HIS A 411 -17.97 -8.52 21.48
N PRO A 412 -17.12 -8.82 20.47
CA PRO A 412 -17.35 -8.65 19.04
C PRO A 412 -18.34 -9.68 18.47
N ALA A 413 -19.44 -9.20 17.90
CA ALA A 413 -20.44 -10.02 17.22
C ALA A 413 -19.96 -10.39 15.81
N PRO A 414 -20.29 -11.58 15.29
CA PRO A 414 -20.04 -11.93 13.89
C PRO A 414 -20.55 -10.86 12.93
N SER A 415 -19.85 -10.70 11.80
CA SER A 415 -20.27 -9.75 10.76
C SER A 415 -21.61 -10.13 10.11
N GLY A 416 -21.98 -11.42 10.09
CA GLY A 416 -23.06 -11.92 9.23
C GLY A 416 -22.64 -11.82 7.76
N ARG A 417 -23.15 -12.68 6.87
CA ARG A 417 -23.05 -12.43 5.42
C ARG A 417 -24.42 -12.03 4.97
#